data_AF-A0A974CNM7-F1
#
_entry.id   AF-A0A974CNM7-F1
#
_cell.length_a   1.000
_cell.length_b   1.000
_cell.length_c   1.000
_cell.angle_alpha   90.00
_cell.angle_beta   90.00
_cell.angle_gamma   90.00
#
_symmetry.space_group_name_H-M   'P 1'
#
loop_
_entity.id
_entity.type
_entity.pdbx_description
1 polymer ?
#
loop_
_entity_poly.entity_id
_entity_poly.type
_entity_poly.pdbx_seq_one_letter_code
_entity_poly.pdbx_strand_id
1 'polypeptide(L)'
;MIFLFQLRNAEGYIYVTARLHPPEFFVVWIVNNIVNIGWLFLWDQEILIFANVFIVLLPISLYLMLAISYRNCYKYGAWMSQNNPSDLWCTRILVHNGLATYATWTSVATFLNFGIVLKYYVKIEDPNVSNIILCLIFLALVFW
;
A
#
# COMPACT_ATOMS: atom_id res chain seq x y z
N MET A 1 22.60 5.39 1.21
CA MET A 1 21.68 6.54 1.33
C MET A 1 22.38 7.90 1.20
N ILE A 2 23.66 8.06 1.59
CA ILE A 2 24.38 9.35 1.53
C ILE A 2 24.72 9.83 0.09
N PHE A 3 24.90 8.91 -0.86
CA PHE A 3 25.28 9.25 -2.24
C PHE A 3 24.17 9.90 -3.09
N LEU A 4 22.89 9.82 -2.68
CA LEU A 4 21.79 10.44 -3.42
C LEU A 4 21.72 11.97 -3.22
N PHE A 5 22.32 12.51 -2.16
CA PHE A 5 22.28 13.95 -1.84
C PHE A 5 23.19 14.81 -2.72
N GLN A 6 24.14 14.20 -3.45
CA GLN A 6 25.10 14.93 -4.28
C GLN A 6 24.76 14.94 -5.77
N LEU A 7 23.71 14.23 -6.19
CA LEU A 7 23.28 14.25 -7.58
C LEU A 7 22.63 15.61 -7.88
N ARG A 8 23.14 16.26 -8.94
CA ARG A 8 22.78 17.62 -9.36
C ARG A 8 22.37 17.57 -10.83
N ASN A 9 21.20 18.12 -11.13
CA ASN A 9 20.75 18.39 -12.50
C ASN A 9 20.95 19.88 -12.82
N ALA A 10 20.68 20.29 -14.06
CA ALA A 10 20.80 21.68 -14.50
C ALA A 10 20.01 22.67 -13.61
N GLU A 11 18.94 22.20 -12.99
CA GLU A 11 18.00 22.94 -12.14
C GLU A 11 18.43 23.02 -10.65
N GLY A 12 19.51 22.34 -10.25
CA GLY A 12 19.98 22.29 -8.85
C GLY A 12 20.11 20.88 -8.28
N TYR A 13 20.22 20.76 -6.96
CA TYR A 13 20.31 19.46 -6.32
C TYR A 13 18.97 18.72 -6.40
N ILE A 14 19.01 17.42 -6.73
CA ILE A 14 17.80 16.61 -6.97
C ILE A 14 16.86 16.57 -5.75
N TYR A 15 17.38 16.78 -4.53
CA TYR A 15 16.56 16.84 -3.30
C TYR A 15 15.71 18.12 -3.17
N VAL A 16 16.00 19.15 -3.97
CA VAL A 16 15.29 20.46 -3.99
C VAL A 16 14.23 20.50 -5.10
N THR A 17 14.45 19.75 -6.17
CA THR A 17 13.58 19.66 -7.35
C THR A 17 12.24 18.97 -7.03
N ALA A 18 11.17 19.28 -7.78
CA ALA A 18 9.77 18.88 -7.50
C ALA A 18 9.64 17.44 -6.95
N ARG A 19 9.32 17.32 -5.66
CA ARG A 19 9.24 16.03 -4.97
C ARG A 19 8.02 15.27 -5.44
N LEU A 20 8.24 14.25 -6.26
CA LEU A 20 7.21 13.30 -6.65
C LEU A 20 6.64 12.56 -5.42
N HIS A 21 7.53 12.21 -4.49
CA HIS A 21 7.19 11.62 -3.19
C HIS A 21 7.57 12.58 -2.07
N PRO A 22 6.59 13.18 -1.39
CA PRO A 22 6.84 14.11 -0.32
C PRO A 22 7.13 13.33 0.98
N PRO A 23 7.69 13.95 2.02
CA PRO A 23 8.09 13.24 3.25
C PRO A 23 6.96 12.40 3.87
N GLU A 24 5.71 12.86 3.75
CA GLU A 24 4.53 12.17 4.26
C GLU A 24 4.36 10.77 3.65
N PHE A 25 4.72 10.60 2.37
CA PHE A 25 4.68 9.29 1.71
C PHE A 25 5.59 8.27 2.40
N PHE A 26 6.79 8.69 2.79
CA PHE A 26 7.74 7.82 3.49
C PHE A 26 7.34 7.55 4.94
N VAL A 27 6.74 8.54 5.61
CA VAL A 27 6.18 8.33 6.96
C VAL A 27 5.07 7.28 6.91
N VAL A 28 4.14 7.37 5.95
CA VAL A 28 3.08 6.37 5.78
C VAL A 28 3.66 4.99 5.46
N TRP A 29 4.71 4.91 4.63
CA TRP A 29 5.39 3.65 4.34
C TRP A 29 6.02 3.00 5.58
N ILE A 30 6.71 3.80 6.41
CA ILE A 30 7.32 3.31 7.66
C ILE A 30 6.23 2.78 8.60
N VAL A 31 5.15 3.54 8.77
CA VAL A 31 4.00 3.12 9.60
C VAL A 31 3.39 1.83 9.05
N ASN A 32 3.19 1.72 7.72
CA ASN A 32 2.68 0.51 7.09
C ASN A 32 3.56 -0.72 7.41
N ASN A 33 4.88 -0.59 7.34
CA ASN A 33 5.81 -1.67 7.67
C ASN A 33 5.76 -2.05 9.17
N ILE A 34 5.67 -1.06 10.07
CA ILE A 34 5.52 -1.33 11.52
C ILE A 34 4.21 -2.07 11.79
N VAL A 35 3.11 -1.65 11.15
CA VAL A 35 1.81 -2.33 11.27
C VAL A 35 1.88 -3.74 10.70
N ASN A 36 2.58 -3.97 9.59
CA ASN A 36 2.76 -5.30 9.01
C ASN A 36 3.53 -6.24 9.96
N ILE A 37 4.62 -5.75 10.54
CA ILE A 37 5.38 -6.48 11.56
C ILE A 37 4.50 -6.77 12.78
N GLY A 38 3.73 -5.78 13.25
CA GLY A 38 2.80 -5.95 14.36
C GLY A 38 1.72 -6.99 14.07
N TRP A 39 1.19 -7.02 12.84
CA TRP A 39 0.25 -8.03 12.38
C TRP A 39 0.85 -9.44 12.46
N LEU A 40 2.10 -9.62 12.00
CA LEU A 40 2.78 -10.93 12.05
C LEU A 40 2.87 -11.47 13.49
N PHE A 41 3.23 -10.63 14.46
CA PHE A 41 3.30 -11.05 15.87
C PHE A 41 1.90 -11.37 16.44
N LEU A 42 0.89 -10.54 16.15
CA LEU A 42 -0.47 -10.81 16.61
C LEU A 42 -1.05 -12.10 16.02
N TRP A 43 -0.71 -12.37 14.75
CA TRP A 43 -1.11 -13.58 14.05
C TRP A 43 -0.42 -14.82 14.65
N ASP A 44 0.89 -14.75 14.88
CA ASP A 44 1.68 -15.82 15.48
C ASP A 44 1.18 -16.20 16.89
N GLN A 45 0.75 -15.21 17.67
CA GLN A 45 0.18 -15.42 19.01
C GLN A 45 -1.32 -15.79 18.99
N GLU A 46 -1.90 -16.06 17.82
CA GLU A 46 -3.33 -16.38 17.61
C GLU A 46 -4.31 -15.33 18.17
N ILE A 47 -3.87 -14.08 18.29
CA ILE A 47 -4.72 -12.96 18.75
C ILE A 47 -5.51 -12.41 17.54
N LEU A 48 -6.40 -13.24 17.00
CA LEU A 48 -6.96 -13.09 15.65
C LEU A 48 -7.81 -11.83 15.45
N ILE A 49 -8.56 -11.37 16.47
CA ILE A 49 -9.37 -10.14 16.35
C ILE A 49 -8.46 -8.92 16.14
N PHE A 50 -7.41 -8.79 16.96
CA PHE A 50 -6.46 -7.68 16.85
C PHE A 50 -5.59 -7.81 15.59
N ALA A 51 -5.19 -9.03 15.23
CA ALA A 51 -4.52 -9.28 13.95
C ALA A 51 -5.40 -8.81 12.77
N ASN A 52 -6.69 -9.11 12.79
CA ASN A 52 -7.63 -8.66 11.76
C ASN A 52 -7.73 -7.12 11.69
N VAL A 53 -7.69 -6.42 12.83
CA VAL A 53 -7.66 -4.94 12.84
C VAL A 53 -6.38 -4.41 12.18
N PHE A 54 -5.22 -4.99 12.51
CA PHE A 54 -3.93 -4.54 11.96
C PHE A 54 -3.85 -4.77 10.45
N ILE A 55 -4.31 -5.92 9.95
CA ILE A 55 -4.23 -6.20 8.52
C ILE A 55 -5.13 -5.29 7.69
N VAL A 56 -6.29 -4.83 8.22
CA VAL A 56 -7.16 -3.84 7.57
C VAL A 56 -6.46 -2.50 7.35
N LEU A 57 -5.55 -2.10 8.25
CA LEU A 57 -4.81 -0.84 8.13
C LEU A 57 -3.77 -0.86 7.00
N LEU A 58 -3.31 -2.04 6.57
CA LEU A 58 -2.33 -2.18 5.50
C LEU A 58 -2.87 -1.69 4.14
N PRO A 59 -3.96 -2.24 3.57
CA PRO A 59 -4.46 -1.76 2.29
C PRO A 59 -4.89 -0.29 2.35
N ILE A 60 -5.46 0.18 3.47
CA ILE A 60 -5.84 1.60 3.64
C ILE A 60 -4.64 2.54 3.48
N SER A 61 -3.53 2.23 4.15
CA SER A 61 -2.32 3.04 4.06
C SER A 61 -1.68 2.98 2.67
N LEU A 62 -1.76 1.84 1.99
CA LEU A 62 -1.27 1.69 0.60
C LEU A 62 -2.12 2.48 -0.40
N TYR A 63 -3.45 2.47 -0.27
CA TYR A 63 -4.34 3.30 -1.09
C TYR A 63 -4.08 4.79 -0.87
N LEU A 64 -3.81 5.21 0.36
CA LEU A 64 -3.39 6.58 0.66
C LEU A 64 -2.08 6.94 -0.04
N MET A 65 -1.07 6.06 0.00
CA MET A 65 0.21 6.26 -0.69
C MET A 65 0.04 6.35 -2.21
N LEU A 66 -0.78 5.49 -2.80
CA LEU A 66 -1.14 5.54 -4.23
C LEU A 66 -1.82 6.87 -4.57
N ALA A 67 -2.79 7.32 -3.77
CA ALA A 67 -3.48 8.58 -3.99
C ALA A 67 -2.53 9.79 -3.94
N ILE A 68 -1.61 9.83 -2.95
CA ILE A 68 -0.57 10.88 -2.85
C ILE A 68 0.32 10.85 -4.11
N SER A 69 0.79 9.67 -4.49
CA SER A 69 1.69 9.50 -5.63
C SER A 69 1.02 9.88 -6.96
N TYR A 70 -0.22 9.44 -7.20
CA TYR A 70 -0.98 9.80 -8.40
C TYR A 70 -1.25 11.30 -8.47
N ARG A 71 -1.65 11.92 -7.35
CA ARG A 71 -1.88 13.37 -7.29
C ARG A 71 -0.63 14.16 -7.66
N ASN A 72 0.54 13.74 -7.18
CA ASN A 72 1.80 14.41 -7.49
C ASN A 72 2.26 14.16 -8.93
N CYS A 73 2.10 12.94 -9.43
CA CYS A 73 2.34 12.62 -10.84
C CYS A 73 1.42 13.42 -11.77
N TYR A 74 0.18 13.68 -11.38
CA TYR A 74 -0.72 14.53 -12.14
C TYR A 74 -0.27 16.01 -12.09
N LYS A 75 0.04 16.53 -10.90
CA LYS A 75 0.42 17.93 -10.71
C LYS A 75 1.76 18.30 -11.34
N TYR A 76 2.77 17.44 -11.23
CA TYR A 76 4.14 17.72 -11.67
C TYR A 76 4.55 16.91 -12.91
N GLY A 77 3.66 16.07 -13.46
CA GLY A 77 3.97 15.15 -14.55
C GLY A 77 4.44 15.82 -15.83
N ALA A 78 3.84 16.95 -16.22
CA ALA A 78 4.26 17.68 -17.43
C ALA A 78 5.69 18.23 -17.30
N TRP A 79 6.01 18.81 -16.14
CA TRP A 79 7.36 19.32 -15.85
C TRP A 79 8.38 18.17 -15.77
N MET A 80 8.02 17.07 -15.09
CA MET A 80 8.86 15.87 -14.97
C MET A 80 9.12 15.23 -16.34
N SER A 81 8.13 15.20 -17.23
CA SER A 81 8.31 14.61 -18.56
C SER A 81 9.35 15.34 -19.41
N GLN A 82 9.58 16.63 -19.13
CA GLN A 82 10.57 17.44 -19.87
C GLN A 82 11.94 17.42 -19.18
N ASN A 83 11.96 17.43 -17.85
CA ASN A 83 13.20 17.59 -17.08
C ASN A 83 13.78 16.25 -16.59
N ASN A 84 12.92 15.36 -16.08
CA ASN A 84 13.29 14.06 -15.48
C ASN A 84 12.37 12.92 -15.95
N PRO A 85 12.33 12.58 -17.26
CA PRO A 85 11.39 11.59 -17.79
C PRO A 85 11.62 10.18 -17.24
N SER A 86 12.87 9.80 -16.98
CA SER A 86 13.21 8.49 -16.41
C SER A 86 12.59 8.28 -15.03
N ASP A 87 12.68 9.28 -14.14
CA ASP A 87 12.11 9.19 -12.78
C ASP A 87 10.58 9.06 -12.81
N LEU A 88 9.93 9.76 -13.75
CA LEU A 88 8.48 9.66 -13.97
C LEU A 88 8.08 8.25 -14.40
N TRP A 89 8.82 7.65 -15.34
CA TRP A 89 8.59 6.28 -15.79
C TRP A 89 8.90 5.25 -14.72
N CYS A 90 10.01 5.39 -13.99
CA CYS A 90 10.34 4.54 -12.85
C CYS A 90 9.23 4.58 -11.79
N THR A 91 8.65 5.74 -11.53
CA THR A 91 7.54 5.86 -10.56
C THR A 91 6.29 5.14 -11.03
N ARG A 92 5.91 5.32 -12.31
CA ARG A 92 4.75 4.62 -12.88
C ARG A 92 4.94 3.11 -12.93
N ILE A 93 6.10 2.65 -13.36
CA ILE A 93 6.37 1.23 -13.55
C ILE A 93 6.63 0.54 -12.21
N LEU A 94 7.51 1.08 -11.37
CA LEU A 94 7.94 0.41 -10.14
C LEU A 94 7.06 0.78 -8.93
N VAL A 95 6.85 2.07 -8.68
CA VAL A 95 6.18 2.51 -7.45
C VAL A 95 4.69 2.28 -7.53
N HIS A 96 4.01 2.70 -8.61
CA HIS A 96 2.56 2.51 -8.72
C HIS A 96 2.19 1.03 -8.82
N ASN A 97 2.83 0.24 -9.69
CA ASN A 97 2.53 -1.20 -9.76
C ASN A 97 2.93 -1.91 -8.47
N GLY A 98 4.10 -1.62 -7.88
CA GLY A 98 4.53 -2.26 -6.64
C GLY A 98 3.57 -2.02 -5.48
N LEU A 99 3.15 -0.76 -5.27
CA LEU A 99 2.15 -0.43 -4.26
C LEU A 99 0.78 -1.02 -4.60
N ALA A 100 0.38 -1.03 -5.86
CA ALA A 100 -0.89 -1.59 -6.28
C ALA A 100 -0.96 -3.10 -6.03
N THR A 101 0.05 -3.86 -6.48
CA THR A 101 0.15 -5.29 -6.20
C THR A 101 0.14 -5.58 -4.69
N TYR A 102 0.85 -4.77 -3.90
CA TYR A 102 0.85 -4.95 -2.45
C TYR A 102 -0.52 -4.61 -1.82
N ALA A 103 -1.20 -3.58 -2.31
CA ALA A 103 -2.55 -3.21 -1.87
C ALA A 103 -3.58 -4.31 -2.20
N THR A 104 -3.51 -4.90 -3.40
CA THR A 104 -4.35 -6.04 -3.79
C THR A 104 -4.10 -7.23 -2.87
N TRP A 105 -2.82 -7.60 -2.67
CA TRP A 105 -2.46 -8.71 -1.80
C TRP A 105 -2.97 -8.54 -0.37
N THR A 106 -2.73 -7.37 0.23
CA THR A 106 -3.16 -7.08 1.61
C THR A 106 -4.68 -6.94 1.75
N SER A 107 -5.39 -6.51 0.70
CA SER A 107 -6.85 -6.54 0.66
C SER A 107 -7.40 -7.96 0.66
N VAL A 108 -6.85 -8.85 -0.17
CA VAL A 108 -7.23 -10.28 -0.18
C VAL A 108 -6.92 -10.92 1.18
N ALA A 109 -5.73 -10.69 1.72
CA ALA A 109 -5.34 -11.22 3.03
C ALA A 109 -6.26 -10.72 4.16
N THR A 110 -6.72 -9.46 4.09
CA THR A 110 -7.70 -8.90 5.03
C THR A 110 -9.01 -9.69 5.02
N PHE A 111 -9.57 -10.00 3.85
CA PHE A 111 -10.81 -10.79 3.78
C PHE A 111 -10.61 -12.22 4.29
N LEU A 112 -9.46 -12.85 4.02
CA LEU A 112 -9.15 -14.17 4.56
C LEU A 112 -9.04 -14.17 6.10
N ASN A 113 -8.34 -13.18 6.68
CA ASN A 113 -8.24 -13.00 8.13
C ASN A 113 -9.64 -12.77 8.75
N PHE A 114 -10.47 -11.97 8.09
CA PHE A 114 -11.84 -11.73 8.52
C PHE A 114 -12.68 -13.01 8.50
N GLY A 115 -12.53 -13.86 7.48
CA GLY A 115 -13.20 -15.17 7.42
C GLY A 115 -12.82 -16.08 8.58
N ILE A 116 -11.55 -16.06 8.98
CA ILE A 116 -11.06 -16.81 10.15
C ILE A 116 -11.70 -16.28 11.43
N VAL A 117 -11.84 -14.96 11.59
CA VAL A 117 -12.59 -14.38 12.73
C VAL A 117 -14.07 -14.80 12.70
N LEU A 118 -14.73 -14.76 11.55
CA LEU A 118 -16.13 -15.19 11.42
C LEU A 118 -16.31 -16.67 11.80
N LYS A 119 -15.40 -17.54 11.38
CA LYS A 119 -15.43 -18.96 11.71
C LYS A 119 -15.22 -19.20 13.20
N TYR A 120 -14.12 -18.68 13.75
CA TYR A 120 -13.69 -19.08 15.08
C TYR A 120 -14.32 -18.27 16.22
N TYR A 121 -14.70 -17.01 15.99
CA TYR A 121 -15.29 -16.15 17.03
C TYR A 121 -16.79 -15.95 16.86
N VAL A 122 -17.26 -15.76 15.62
CA VAL A 122 -18.71 -15.60 15.33
C VAL A 122 -19.42 -16.95 15.16
N LYS A 123 -18.66 -18.05 15.01
CA LYS A 123 -19.16 -19.44 14.91
C LYS A 123 -20.07 -19.67 13.69
N ILE A 124 -19.81 -18.97 12.59
CA ILE A 124 -20.50 -19.19 11.31
C ILE A 124 -20.01 -20.52 10.68
N GLU A 125 -20.91 -21.26 10.05
CA GLU A 125 -20.59 -22.50 9.33
C GLU A 125 -19.68 -22.28 8.11
N ASP A 126 -18.81 -23.24 7.79
CA ASP A 126 -17.79 -23.10 6.75
C ASP A 126 -18.31 -22.74 5.36
N PRO A 127 -19.44 -23.33 4.88
CA PRO A 127 -19.99 -22.96 3.57
C PRO A 127 -20.39 -21.48 3.52
N ASN A 128 -20.97 -20.97 4.61
CA ASN A 128 -21.43 -19.58 4.70
C ASN A 128 -20.25 -18.62 4.80
N VAL A 129 -19.23 -18.93 5.61
CA VAL A 129 -17.99 -18.13 5.67
C VAL A 129 -17.34 -18.06 4.30
N SER A 130 -17.18 -19.20 3.63
CA SER A 130 -16.54 -19.27 2.31
C SER A 130 -17.29 -18.42 1.27
N ASN A 131 -18.63 -18.52 1.24
CA ASN A 131 -19.45 -17.70 0.36
C ASN A 131 -19.29 -16.20 0.62
N ILE A 132 -19.29 -15.77 1.89
CA ILE A 132 -19.09 -14.36 2.27
C ILE A 132 -17.72 -13.88 1.78
N ILE A 133 -16.65 -14.63 2.05
CA ILE A 133 -15.29 -14.22 1.69
C ILE A 133 -15.08 -14.21 0.18
N LEU A 134 -15.61 -15.20 -0.55
CA LEU A 134 -15.54 -15.22 -2.01
C LEU A 134 -16.31 -14.05 -2.64
N CYS A 135 -17.49 -13.70 -2.10
CA CYS A 135 -18.23 -12.51 -2.53
C CYS A 135 -17.43 -11.22 -2.29
N LEU A 136 -16.79 -11.06 -1.13
CA LEU A 136 -15.97 -9.88 -0.83
C LEU A 136 -14.75 -9.78 -1.76
N ILE A 137 -14.06 -10.89 -2.00
CA ILE A 137 -12.93 -10.94 -2.94
C ILE A 137 -13.40 -10.63 -4.37
N PHE A 138 -14.53 -11.19 -4.79
CA PHE A 138 -15.10 -10.90 -6.12
C PHE A 138 -15.43 -9.42 -6.28
N LEU A 139 -16.08 -8.81 -5.29
CA LEU A 139 -16.36 -7.37 -5.30
C LEU A 139 -15.06 -6.56 -5.39
N ALA A 140 -14.06 -6.91 -4.59
CA ALA A 140 -12.77 -6.23 -4.64
C ALA A 140 -12.08 -6.37 -6.00
N LEU A 141 -12.19 -7.51 -6.69
CA LEU A 141 -11.68 -7.71 -8.05
C LEU A 141 -12.42 -6.86 -9.09
N VAL A 142 -13.73 -6.66 -8.93
CA VAL A 142 -14.54 -5.84 -9.84
C VAL A 142 -14.22 -4.34 -9.69
N PHE A 143 -13.86 -3.89 -8.48
CA PHE A 143 -13.54 -2.49 -8.20
C PHE A 143 -12.07 -2.13 -8.45
N TRP A 144 -11.18 -3.11 -8.60
CA TRP A 144 -9.75 -2.90 -8.90
C TRP A 144 -9.51 -2.60 -10.38
#